data_AF-A0A7S1AL78-F1
#
_entry.id   AF-A0A7S1AL78-F1
#
_cell.length_a   1.000
_cell.length_b   1.000
_cell.length_c   1.000
_cell.angle_alpha   90.00
_cell.angle_beta   90.00
_cell.angle_gamma   90.00
#
_symmetry.space_group_name_H-M   'P 1'
#
loop_
_entity.id
_entity.type
_entity.pdbx_description
1 polymer ?
#
loop_
_entity_poly.entity_id
_entity_poly.type
_entity_poly.pdbx_seq_one_letter_code
_entity_poly.pdbx_strand_id
1 'polypeptide(L)'
;MVMTVFTCYSVARRDGCASGLLARTLASSASVDFPTVTDICQLVHDDPKQTVAVAEVLCSAMREGNDMTKQLKAATIAHELLYDSCASRAMFETPGLLQALGILQEVSGSRDDPVEGLLRLLTAEVMKHLLKEFCLEL
;
A
#
# COMPACT_ATOMS: atom_id res chain seq x y z
N MET A 1 -25.23 -14.34 -18.67
CA MET A 1 -24.64 -14.32 -20.02
C MET A 1 -23.17 -14.00 -19.85
N VAL A 2 -22.34 -15.04 -19.98
CA VAL A 2 -20.90 -15.03 -19.75
C VAL A 2 -20.21 -14.24 -20.86
N MET A 3 -19.48 -13.18 -20.53
CA MET A 3 -18.40 -12.68 -21.38
C MET A 3 -17.08 -13.07 -20.74
N THR A 4 -16.58 -14.18 -21.27
CA THR A 4 -15.22 -14.66 -21.19
C THR A 4 -14.28 -13.61 -21.77
N VAL A 5 -13.40 -13.05 -20.94
CA VAL A 5 -12.08 -12.59 -21.41
C VAL A 5 -11.06 -13.28 -20.52
N PHE A 6 -10.69 -14.49 -20.95
CA PHE A 6 -9.48 -15.16 -20.49
C PHE A 6 -8.30 -14.40 -21.10
N THR A 7 -7.89 -13.30 -20.47
CA THR A 7 -6.54 -12.78 -20.70
C THR A 7 -5.61 -13.65 -19.88
N CYS A 8 -5.01 -14.61 -20.57
CA CYS A 8 -3.91 -15.41 -20.08
C CYS A 8 -2.72 -14.48 -19.77
N TYR A 9 -2.67 -13.94 -18.55
CA TYR A 9 -1.48 -13.28 -18.02
C TYR A 9 -0.77 -14.24 -17.07
N SER A 10 -0.30 -15.36 -17.62
CA SER A 10 0.80 -16.11 -17.02
C SER A 10 2.09 -15.34 -17.30
N VAL A 11 2.35 -14.26 -16.56
CA VAL A 11 3.70 -13.73 -16.46
C VAL A 11 4.46 -14.68 -15.55
N ALA A 12 5.47 -15.31 -16.14
CA ALA A 12 6.46 -16.14 -15.48
C ALA A 12 6.75 -15.68 -14.04
N ARG A 13 6.74 -16.63 -13.10
CA ARG A 13 7.41 -16.49 -11.81
C ARG A 13 8.88 -16.12 -12.07
N ARG A 14 9.16 -14.83 -12.25
CA ARG A 14 10.48 -14.27 -12.01
C ARG A 14 10.64 -14.32 -10.50
N ASP A 15 11.82 -14.67 -10.02
CA ASP A 15 12.22 -14.49 -8.62
C ASP A 15 11.86 -13.04 -8.21
N GLY A 16 10.68 -12.90 -7.62
CA GLY A 16 9.93 -11.65 -7.66
C GLY A 16 10.25 -10.88 -6.41
N CYS A 17 11.06 -9.84 -6.52
CA CYS A 17 11.25 -8.91 -5.42
C CYS A 17 10.00 -8.03 -5.28
N ALA A 18 9.20 -8.24 -4.23
CA ALA A 18 7.95 -7.51 -3.95
C ALA A 18 8.19 -6.00 -3.87
N SER A 19 9.24 -5.58 -3.18
CA SER A 19 9.62 -4.16 -3.08
C SER A 19 10.02 -3.57 -4.43
N GLY A 20 10.67 -4.36 -5.29
CA GLY A 20 10.98 -3.99 -6.67
C GLY A 20 9.73 -3.89 -7.55
N LEU A 21 8.76 -4.78 -7.38
CA LEU A 21 7.46 -4.70 -8.05
C LEU A 21 6.70 -3.45 -7.60
N LEU A 22 6.59 -3.23 -6.29
CA LEU A 22 5.97 -2.06 -5.70
C LEU A 22 6.61 -0.76 -6.21
N ALA A 23 7.94 -0.65 -6.19
CA ALA A 23 8.65 0.56 -6.64
C ALA A 23 8.32 0.88 -8.11
N ARG A 24 8.26 -0.12 -9.00
CA ARG A 24 7.86 0.08 -10.40
C ARG A 24 6.41 0.52 -10.52
N THR A 25 5.51 -0.08 -9.75
CA THR A 25 4.08 0.27 -9.72
C THR A 25 3.87 1.71 -9.27
N LEU A 26 4.62 2.15 -8.25
CA LEU A 26 4.60 3.51 -7.73
C LEU A 26 5.18 4.53 -8.72
N ALA A 27 6.22 4.17 -9.47
CA ALA A 27 6.84 5.03 -10.47
C ALA A 27 6.05 5.11 -11.80
N SER A 28 5.12 4.19 -12.03
CA SER A 28 4.30 4.17 -13.24
C SER A 28 3.30 5.34 -13.26
N SER A 29 2.93 5.83 -14.44
CA SER A 29 1.79 6.75 -14.60
C SER A 29 0.44 6.02 -14.64
N ALA A 30 0.44 4.69 -14.81
CA ALA A 30 -0.77 3.88 -14.82
C ALA A 30 -1.37 3.74 -13.42
N SER A 31 -2.69 3.58 -13.33
CA SER A 31 -3.34 3.20 -12.08
C SER A 31 -2.83 1.84 -11.59
N VAL A 32 -2.85 1.63 -10.27
CA VAL A 32 -2.63 0.30 -9.70
C VAL A 32 -3.81 -0.58 -10.08
N ASP A 33 -3.54 -1.73 -10.71
CA ASP A 33 -4.56 -2.74 -10.99
C ASP A 33 -4.57 -3.84 -9.92
N PHE A 34 -5.71 -4.52 -9.79
CA PHE A 34 -5.89 -5.58 -8.81
C PHE A 34 -4.89 -6.75 -8.98
N PRO A 35 -4.54 -7.20 -10.20
CA PRO A 35 -3.52 -8.22 -10.38
C PRO A 35 -2.16 -7.83 -9.80
N THR A 36 -1.71 -6.59 -10.01
CA THR A 36 -0.43 -6.10 -9.46
C THR A 36 -0.45 -6.08 -7.94
N VAL A 37 -1.55 -5.64 -7.32
CA VAL A 37 -1.70 -5.71 -5.85
C VAL A 37 -1.64 -7.14 -5.37
N THR A 38 -2.37 -8.03 -6.04
CA THR A 38 -2.42 -9.46 -5.70
C THR A 38 -1.02 -10.07 -5.77
N ASP A 39 -0.24 -9.76 -6.81
CA ASP A 39 1.14 -10.23 -6.95
C ASP A 39 2.03 -9.71 -5.81
N ILE A 40 1.89 -8.44 -5.42
CA ILE A 40 2.62 -7.89 -4.27
C ILE A 40 2.24 -8.65 -2.98
N CYS A 41 0.95 -8.82 -2.71
CA CYS A 41 0.46 -9.55 -1.54
C CYS A 41 0.96 -11.00 -1.52
N GLN A 42 0.97 -11.69 -2.67
CA GLN A 42 1.49 -13.06 -2.77
C GLN A 42 3.00 -13.14 -2.54
N LEU A 43 3.77 -12.16 -3.00
CA LEU A 43 5.23 -12.15 -2.82
C LEU A 43 5.66 -11.84 -1.39
N VAL A 44 4.86 -11.08 -0.63
CA VAL A 44 5.14 -10.80 0.79
C VAL A 44 4.59 -11.86 1.74
N HIS A 45 3.61 -12.65 1.30
CA HIS A 45 2.99 -13.68 2.13
C HIS A 45 4.05 -14.71 2.57
N ASP A 46 4.16 -14.92 3.87
CA ASP A 46 5.16 -15.80 4.51
C ASP A 46 6.64 -15.47 4.18
N ASP A 47 6.96 -14.27 3.65
CA ASP A 47 8.33 -13.81 3.42
C ASP A 47 8.64 -12.51 4.19
N PRO A 48 9.07 -12.62 5.47
CA PRO A 48 9.31 -11.46 6.33
C PRO A 48 10.31 -10.44 5.76
N LYS A 49 11.29 -10.89 4.97
CA LYS A 49 12.28 -9.97 4.37
C LYS A 49 11.62 -9.11 3.31
N GLN A 50 10.77 -9.69 2.48
CA GLN A 50 10.02 -8.95 1.50
C GLN A 50 8.98 -8.04 2.14
N THR A 51 8.32 -8.51 3.21
CA THR A 51 7.35 -7.72 3.97
C THR A 51 7.96 -6.42 4.52
N VAL A 52 9.11 -6.52 5.19
CA VAL A 52 9.83 -5.34 5.73
C VAL A 52 10.23 -4.39 4.60
N ALA A 53 10.85 -4.91 3.53
CA ALA A 53 11.26 -4.09 2.40
C ALA A 53 10.08 -3.38 1.72
N VAL A 54 8.91 -4.02 1.65
CA VAL A 54 7.68 -3.41 1.13
C VAL A 54 7.20 -2.29 2.04
N ALA A 55 7.17 -2.49 3.36
CA ALA A 55 6.76 -1.47 4.32
C ALA A 55 7.67 -0.23 4.27
N GLU A 56 8.98 -0.42 4.10
CA GLU A 56 9.94 0.68 3.90
C GLU A 56 9.65 1.49 2.63
N VAL A 57 9.37 0.81 1.51
CA VAL A 57 9.03 1.48 0.24
C VAL A 57 7.71 2.25 0.37
N LEU A 58 6.70 1.69 1.04
CA LEU A 58 5.44 2.38 1.33
C LEU A 58 5.68 3.64 2.18
N CYS A 59 6.48 3.53 3.24
CA CYS A 59 6.85 4.67 4.10
C CYS A 59 7.51 5.79 3.28
N SER A 60 8.48 5.45 2.43
CA SER A 60 9.15 6.43 1.55
C SER A 60 8.14 7.10 0.62
N ALA A 61 7.28 6.33 -0.03
CA ALA A 61 6.31 6.84 -1.00
C ALA A 61 5.27 7.77 -0.35
N MET A 62 4.83 7.46 0.86
CA MET A 62 3.89 8.29 1.61
C MET A 62 4.51 9.62 2.06
N ARG A 63 5.80 9.62 2.40
CA ARG A 63 6.53 10.82 2.84
C ARG A 63 6.88 11.78 1.73
N GLU A 64 6.91 11.33 0.47
CA GLU A 64 7.18 12.17 -0.69
C GLU A 64 5.97 13.08 -0.99
N GLY A 65 5.84 14.18 -0.23
CA GLY A 65 4.69 15.10 -0.17
C GLY A 65 4.27 15.81 -1.46
N ASN A 66 4.93 15.54 -2.58
CA ASN A 66 4.74 16.28 -3.84
C ASN A 66 4.01 15.46 -4.91
N ASP A 67 3.75 14.17 -4.68
CA ASP A 67 3.08 13.28 -5.64
C ASP A 67 1.90 12.55 -5.00
N MET A 68 0.74 13.21 -5.04
CA MET A 68 -0.50 12.67 -4.45
C MET A 68 -0.98 11.40 -5.16
N THR A 69 -0.63 11.20 -6.43
CA THR A 69 -0.97 9.97 -7.16
C THR A 69 -0.14 8.80 -6.61
N LYS A 70 1.17 8.99 -6.44
CA LYS A 70 2.05 7.98 -5.82
C LYS A 70 1.62 7.67 -4.38
N GLN A 71 1.25 8.69 -3.61
CA GLN A 71 0.74 8.51 -2.24
C GLN A 71 -0.57 7.72 -2.20
N LEU A 72 -1.51 8.02 -3.10
CA LEU A 72 -2.78 7.29 -3.19
C LEU A 72 -2.57 5.81 -3.55
N LYS A 73 -1.66 5.53 -4.48
CA LYS A 73 -1.27 4.14 -4.82
C LYS A 73 -0.66 3.42 -3.62
N ALA A 74 0.25 4.08 -2.90
CA ALA A 74 0.86 3.52 -1.70
C ALA A 74 -0.20 3.25 -0.62
N ALA A 75 -1.14 4.18 -0.39
CA ALA A 75 -2.24 4.02 0.56
C ALA A 75 -3.18 2.88 0.17
N THR A 76 -3.47 2.73 -1.13
CA THR A 76 -4.29 1.61 -1.65
C THR A 76 -3.61 0.28 -1.38
N ILE A 77 -2.32 0.15 -1.71
CA ILE A 77 -1.58 -1.11 -1.49
C ILE A 77 -1.44 -1.40 0.01
N ALA A 78 -1.16 -0.37 0.83
CA ALA A 78 -1.09 -0.51 2.28
C ALA A 78 -2.42 -0.99 2.87
N HIS A 79 -3.56 -0.48 2.38
CA HIS A 79 -4.89 -0.92 2.80
C HIS A 79 -5.11 -2.41 2.51
N GLU A 80 -4.70 -2.89 1.33
CA GLU A 80 -4.82 -4.31 0.97
C GLU A 80 -3.87 -5.20 1.78
N LEU A 81 -2.70 -4.69 2.18
CA LEU A 81 -1.76 -5.42 3.04
C LEU A 81 -2.22 -5.54 4.49
N LEU A 82 -3.21 -4.76 4.94
CA LEU A 82 -3.76 -4.91 6.30
C LEU A 82 -4.37 -6.29 6.55
N TYR A 83 -4.78 -7.01 5.49
CA TYR A 83 -5.39 -8.32 5.61
C TYR A 83 -4.37 -9.45 5.80
N ASP A 84 -3.06 -9.17 5.71
CA ASP A 84 -1.99 -10.09 6.05
C ASP A 84 -1.33 -9.65 7.38
N SER A 85 -1.34 -10.51 8.39
CA SER A 85 -0.89 -10.15 9.74
C SER A 85 0.61 -9.90 9.84
N CYS A 86 1.42 -10.54 8.98
CA CYS A 86 2.84 -10.26 8.91
C CYS A 86 3.08 -8.87 8.30
N ALA A 87 2.33 -8.53 7.25
CA ALA A 87 2.40 -7.21 6.61
C ALA A 87 1.86 -6.09 7.50
N SER A 88 0.73 -6.27 8.18
CA SER A 88 0.20 -5.29 9.13
C SER A 88 1.22 -5.03 10.25
N ARG A 89 1.81 -6.08 10.82
CA ARG A 89 2.85 -5.96 11.84
C ARG A 89 4.10 -5.24 11.33
N ALA A 90 4.61 -5.61 10.16
CA ALA A 90 5.78 -4.96 9.58
C ALA A 90 5.52 -3.47 9.30
N MET A 91 4.33 -3.13 8.82
CA MET A 91 3.91 -1.72 8.64
C MET A 91 3.90 -0.97 9.98
N PHE A 92 3.31 -1.56 11.02
CA PHE A 92 3.30 -0.95 12.35
C PHE A 92 4.71 -0.73 12.93
N GLU A 93 5.59 -1.71 12.77
CA GLU A 93 6.97 -1.67 13.28
C GLU A 93 7.90 -0.78 12.43
N THR A 94 7.50 -0.41 11.21
CA THR A 94 8.31 0.41 10.30
C THR A 94 8.44 1.85 10.81
N PRO A 95 9.67 2.31 11.12
CA PRO A 95 9.88 3.66 11.63
C PRO A 95 9.35 4.74 10.69
N GLY A 96 8.56 5.65 11.23
CA GLY A 96 8.03 6.81 10.50
C GLY A 96 6.80 6.53 9.62
N LEU A 97 6.35 5.28 9.47
CA LEU A 97 5.15 4.99 8.66
C LEU A 97 3.88 5.58 9.30
N LEU A 98 3.67 5.37 10.60
CA LEU A 98 2.53 5.97 11.32
C LEU A 98 2.56 7.51 11.27
N GLN A 99 3.75 8.11 11.36
CA GLN A 99 3.91 9.56 11.22
C GLN A 99 3.53 10.03 9.81
N ALA A 100 3.97 9.30 8.77
CA ALA A 100 3.63 9.62 7.38
C ALA A 100 2.11 9.54 7.16
N LEU A 101 1.45 8.50 7.69
CA LEU A 101 -0.01 8.37 7.65
C LEU A 101 -0.73 9.52 8.36
N GLY A 102 -0.20 9.97 9.51
CA GLY A 102 -0.75 11.12 10.23
C GLY A 102 -0.66 12.42 9.43
N ILE A 103 0.50 12.70 8.85
CA ILE A 103 0.71 13.89 8.00
C ILE A 103 -0.26 13.89 6.82
N LEU A 104 -0.46 12.73 6.18
CA LEU A 104 -1.38 12.59 5.04
C LEU A 104 -2.85 12.86 5.40
N GLN A 105 -3.25 12.61 6.65
CA GLN A 105 -4.59 12.93 7.13
C GLN A 105 -4.78 14.43 7.39
N GLU A 106 -3.71 15.13 7.74
CA GLU A 106 -3.71 16.58 8.01
C GLU A 106 -3.62 17.42 6.74
N VAL A 107 -3.35 16.81 5.58
CA VAL A 107 -3.33 17.51 4.28
C VAL A 107 -4.67 18.23 4.10
N SER A 108 -4.56 19.56 4.11
CA SER A 108 -5.67 20.51 4.08
C SER A 108 -5.74 21.11 2.68
N GLY A 109 -6.25 20.35 1.71
CA GLY A 109 -6.60 20.91 0.42
C GLY A 109 -8.10 21.14 0.30
N SER A 110 -8.52 21.43 -0.93
CA SER A 110 -9.92 21.69 -1.25
C SER A 110 -10.76 20.49 -0.82
N ARG A 111 -11.80 20.72 -0.01
CA ARG A 111 -12.78 19.66 0.34
C ARG A 111 -13.42 18.99 -0.87
N ASP A 112 -13.29 19.59 -2.05
CA ASP A 112 -13.85 19.12 -3.30
C ASP A 112 -12.89 18.26 -4.14
N ASP A 113 -11.64 18.03 -3.71
CA ASP A 113 -10.73 17.11 -4.42
C ASP A 113 -11.01 15.64 -4.04
N PRO A 114 -11.53 14.82 -4.97
CA PRO A 114 -11.86 13.42 -4.70
C PRO A 114 -10.62 12.56 -4.42
N VAL A 115 -9.45 12.91 -4.97
CA VAL A 115 -8.20 12.16 -4.78
C VAL A 115 -7.68 12.37 -3.36
N GLU A 116 -7.70 13.62 -2.88
CA GLU A 116 -7.33 13.95 -1.51
C GLU A 116 -8.31 13.34 -0.50
N GLY A 117 -9.62 13.38 -0.81
CA GLY A 117 -10.65 12.72 -0.01
C GLY A 117 -10.39 11.22 0.16
N LEU A 118 -10.09 10.52 -0.95
CA LEU A 118 -9.80 9.09 -0.94
C LEU A 118 -8.48 8.77 -0.22
N LEU A 119 -7.45 9.58 -0.43
CA LEU A 119 -6.17 9.42 0.25
C LEU A 119 -6.32 9.54 1.77
N ARG A 120 -7.05 10.56 2.25
CA ARG A 120 -7.35 10.74 3.68
C ARG A 120 -8.14 9.57 4.26
N LEU A 121 -9.13 9.08 3.52
CA LEU A 121 -9.93 7.92 3.94
C LEU A 121 -9.05 6.68 4.13
N LEU A 122 -8.29 6.30 3.09
CA LEU A 122 -7.45 5.09 3.13
C LEU A 122 -6.37 5.17 4.21
N THR A 123 -5.70 6.32 4.34
CA THR A 123 -4.66 6.51 5.35
C THR A 123 -5.21 6.49 6.77
N ALA A 124 -6.41 7.05 7.00
CA ALA A 124 -7.09 6.95 8.28
C ALA A 124 -7.50 5.51 8.61
N GLU A 125 -7.98 4.74 7.63
CA GLU A 125 -8.34 3.32 7.81
C GLU A 125 -7.12 2.46 8.14
N VAL A 126 -6.02 2.63 7.40
CA VAL A 126 -4.73 1.96 7.67
C VAL A 126 -4.25 2.31 9.08
N MET A 127 -4.15 3.59 9.42
CA MET A 127 -3.67 4.02 10.73
C MET A 127 -4.56 3.47 11.86
N LYS A 128 -5.89 3.56 11.71
CA LYS A 128 -6.84 3.04 12.69
C LYS A 128 -6.69 1.54 12.89
N HIS A 129 -6.52 0.77 11.81
CA HIS A 129 -6.34 -0.67 11.90
C HIS A 129 -5.07 -1.02 12.67
N LEU A 130 -3.92 -0.45 12.28
CA LEU A 130 -2.63 -0.72 12.91
C LEU A 130 -2.62 -0.34 14.40
N LEU A 131 -3.17 0.83 14.76
CA LEU A 131 -3.26 1.24 16.16
C LEU A 131 -4.20 0.35 16.97
N LYS A 132 -5.33 -0.07 16.38
CA LYS A 132 -6.26 -0.97 17.05
C LYS A 132 -5.63 -2.34 17.31
N GLU A 133 -4.88 -2.86 16.35
CA GLU A 133 -4.26 -4.18 16.44
C GLU A 133 -3.06 -4.19 17.40
N PHE A 134 -2.22 -3.16 17.39
CA PHE A 134 -0.92 -3.22 18.11
C PHE A 134 -0.74 -2.20 19.24
N CYS A 135 -1.60 -1.19 19.39
CA CYS A 135 -1.55 -0.24 20.51
C CYS A 135 -2.65 -0.45 21.55
N LEU A 136 -3.79 -1.03 21.18
CA LEU A 136 -4.94 -1.21 22.08
C LEU A 136 -5.00 -2.62 22.73
N GLU A 137 -3.99 -3.47 22.51
CA GLU A 137 -3.82 -4.75 23.23
C GLU A 137 -3.01 -4.60 24.54
N LEU A 138 -3.30 -3.57 25.33
CA LEU A 138 -2.77 -3.38 26.69
C LEU A 138 -3.85 -3.62 27.74
#